data_AF-A0A4W6EPE3-F1
#
_entry.id   AF-A0A4W6EPE3-F1
#
_cell.length_a   1.000
_cell.length_b   1.000
_cell.length_c   1.000
_cell.angle_alpha   90.00
_cell.angle_beta   90.00
_cell.angle_gamma   90.00
#
_symmetry.space_group_name_H-M   'P 1'
#
loop_
_entity.id
_entity.type
_entity.pdbx_description
1 polymer ?
#
loop_
_entity_poly.entity_id
_entity_poly.type
_entity_poly.pdbx_seq_one_letter_code
_entity_poly.pdbx_strand_id
1 'polypeptide(L)'
;MGASKGYSYCQIARKCRCSPSAVGYTLQKYRRTNSLEDKPRSGRPRVSSAGNDRILICMCRCSTRTVRGQLLDRGLRSYKVVKKPLINERQRLAQCCWGPSTQELDSQELEEDSWVR
;
A
#
# COMPACT_ATOMS: atom_id res chain seq x y z
N MET A 1 3.06 45.68 29.05
CA MET A 1 4.17 45.12 28.25
C MET A 1 5.13 44.40 29.18
N GLY A 2 5.00 43.08 29.32
CA GLY A 2 5.81 42.30 30.27
C GLY A 2 7.07 41.75 29.59
N ALA A 3 8.21 42.42 29.76
CA ALA A 3 9.52 41.91 29.40
C ALA A 3 10.38 41.79 30.67
N SER A 4 10.18 40.72 31.43
CA SER A 4 11.05 40.36 32.55
C SER A 4 12.38 39.82 32.00
N LYS A 5 13.47 40.58 32.24
CA LYS A 5 14.88 40.20 32.04
C LYS A 5 15.32 39.89 30.59
N GLY A 6 15.15 40.87 29.70
CA GLY A 6 16.29 41.58 29.07
C GLY A 6 17.30 40.89 28.15
N TYR A 7 17.00 39.73 27.52
CA TYR A 7 17.83 39.22 26.42
C TYR A 7 17.12 39.35 25.08
N SER A 8 17.75 40.01 24.11
CA SER A 8 17.30 39.99 22.71
C SER A 8 17.44 38.58 22.12
N TYR A 9 16.64 38.26 21.10
CA TYR A 9 16.71 36.97 20.43
C TYR A 9 18.10 36.66 19.86
N CYS A 10 18.82 37.68 19.37
CA CYS A 10 20.20 37.54 18.91
C CYS A 10 21.16 37.18 20.04
N GLN A 11 21.00 37.75 21.24
CA GLN A 11 21.83 37.41 22.40
C GLN A 11 21.58 35.97 22.88
N ILE A 12 20.32 35.53 22.88
CA ILE A 12 19.96 34.14 23.22
C ILE A 12 20.57 33.17 22.20
N ALA A 13 20.43 33.48 20.91
CA ALA A 13 20.96 32.69 19.81
C ALA A 13 22.49 32.50 19.92
N ARG A 14 23.24 33.58 20.20
CA ARG A 14 24.69 33.51 20.42
C ARG A 14 25.06 32.64 21.62
N LYS A 15 24.31 32.75 22.72
CA LYS A 15 24.54 31.95 23.94
C LYS A 15 24.24 30.46 23.73
N CYS A 16 23.17 30.15 22.99
CA CYS A 16 22.72 28.79 22.70
C CYS A 16 23.34 28.18 21.43
N ARG A 17 24.23 28.92 20.74
CA ARG A 17 24.86 28.52 19.46
C ARG A 17 23.83 28.04 18.42
N CYS A 18 22.72 28.75 18.30
CA CYS A 18 21.64 28.45 17.35
C CYS A 18 21.26 29.70 16.54
N SER A 19 20.38 29.56 15.54
CA SER A 19 19.92 30.71 14.75
C SER A 19 18.87 31.54 15.51
N PRO A 20 18.82 32.88 15.33
CA PRO A 20 17.78 33.71 15.93
C PRO A 20 16.35 33.26 15.57
N SER A 21 16.17 32.73 14.35
CA SER A 21 14.89 32.15 13.90
C SER A 21 14.49 30.92 14.70
N ALA A 22 15.45 30.07 15.10
CA ALA A 22 15.17 28.91 15.95
C ALA A 22 14.65 29.34 17.33
N VAL A 23 15.24 30.38 17.92
CA VAL A 23 14.75 30.98 19.18
C VAL A 23 13.32 31.49 19.02
N GLY A 24 13.04 32.23 17.94
CA GLY A 24 11.71 32.73 17.63
C GLY A 24 10.67 31.61 17.46
N TYR A 25 11.01 30.56 16.71
CA TYR A 25 10.14 29.40 16.49
C TYR A 25 9.84 28.65 17.79
N THR A 26 10.85 28.42 18.62
CA THR A 26 10.68 27.75 19.92
C THR A 26 9.78 28.56 20.86
N LEU A 27 9.95 29.88 20.92
CA LEU A 27 9.09 30.76 21.73
C LEU A 27 7.65 30.78 21.21
N GLN A 28 7.45 30.81 19.89
CA GLN A 28 6.12 30.74 19.29
C GLN A 28 5.44 29.37 19.55
N LYS A 29 6.19 28.26 19.43
CA LYS A 29 5.73 26.91 19.78
C LYS A 29 5.29 26.85 21.25
N TYR A 30 6.06 27.46 22.16
CA TYR A 30 5.75 27.52 23.58
C TYR A 30 4.49 28.36 23.85
N ARG A 31 4.37 29.56 23.28
CA ARG A 31 3.14 30.39 23.41
C ARG A 31 1.88 29.67 22.94
N ARG A 32 1.98 28.83 21.90
CA ARG A 32 0.85 28.08 21.35
C ARG A 32 0.48 26.86 22.18
N THR A 33 1.47 26.13 22.71
CA THR A 33 1.23 24.79 23.30
C THR A 33 1.65 24.65 24.76
N ASN A 34 2.22 25.70 25.37
CA ASN A 34 2.79 25.75 26.73
C ASN A 34 3.68 24.55 27.07
N SER A 35 4.32 23.96 26.06
CA SER A 35 5.14 22.75 26.21
C SER A 35 6.36 22.85 25.29
N LEU A 36 7.52 22.51 25.86
CA LEU A 36 8.79 22.39 25.13
C LEU A 36 9.09 20.96 24.71
N GLU A 37 8.30 19.98 25.14
CA GLU A 37 8.53 18.56 24.89
C GLU A 37 8.58 18.24 23.38
N ASP A 38 9.41 17.26 23.05
CA ASP A 38 9.51 16.72 21.71
C ASP A 38 8.29 15.86 21.39
N LYS A 39 7.63 16.21 20.29
CA LYS A 39 6.44 15.50 19.82
C LYS A 39 6.88 14.40 18.88
N PRO A 40 6.29 13.20 18.97
CA PRO A 40 6.60 12.14 18.02
C PRO A 40 6.33 12.63 16.61
N ARG A 41 7.28 12.43 15.71
CA ARG A 41 7.08 12.71 14.28
C ARG A 41 6.05 11.73 13.73
N SER A 42 5.23 12.16 12.78
CA SER A 42 4.21 11.33 12.13
C SER A 42 4.77 10.07 11.45
N GLY A 43 6.08 10.06 11.15
CA GLY A 43 6.77 8.92 10.54
C GLY A 43 6.24 8.61 9.14
N ARG A 44 6.67 7.46 8.59
CA ARG A 44 6.17 6.95 7.31
C ARG A 44 4.82 6.24 7.55
N PRO A 45 3.79 6.48 6.72
CA PRO A 45 2.52 5.76 6.85
C PRO A 45 2.72 4.25 6.67
N ARG A 46 1.96 3.47 7.44
CA ARG A 46 2.01 2.00 7.34
C ARG A 46 1.42 1.55 6.00
N VAL A 47 2.08 0.57 5.37
CA VAL A 47 1.63 0.00 4.08
C VAL A 47 0.53 -1.04 4.28
N SER A 48 0.57 -1.76 5.41
CA SER A 48 -0.41 -2.77 5.80
C SER A 48 -1.21 -2.35 7.05
N SER A 49 -2.41 -2.90 7.19
CA SER A 49 -3.22 -2.76 8.40
C SER A 49 -2.77 -3.76 9.47
N ALA A 50 -2.93 -3.40 10.75
CA ALA A 50 -2.57 -4.28 11.87
C ALA A 50 -3.36 -5.61 11.87
N GLY A 51 -4.57 -5.62 11.32
CA GLY A 51 -5.37 -6.85 11.17
C GLY A 51 -4.77 -7.80 10.14
N ASN A 52 -4.36 -7.28 8.98
CA ASN A 52 -3.71 -8.08 7.94
C ASN A 52 -2.38 -8.66 8.44
N ASP A 53 -1.61 -7.88 9.21
CA ASP A 53 -0.35 -8.34 9.80
C ASP A 53 -0.57 -9.49 10.80
N ARG A 54 -1.62 -9.43 11.64
CA ARG A 54 -1.98 -10.51 12.57
C ARG A 54 -2.37 -11.79 11.85
N ILE A 55 -3.15 -11.69 10.77
CA ILE A 55 -3.54 -12.84 9.93
C ILE A 55 -2.30 -13.46 9.30
N LEU A 56 -1.41 -12.64 8.72
CA LEU A 56 -0.18 -13.11 8.10
C LEU A 56 0.74 -13.82 9.10
N ILE A 57 0.89 -13.28 10.32
CA ILE A 57 1.69 -13.90 11.38
C ILE A 57 1.06 -15.22 11.86
N CYS A 58 -0.25 -15.24 12.09
CA CYS A 58 -0.99 -16.42 12.58
C CYS A 58 -0.99 -17.56 11.55
N MET A 59 -1.29 -17.26 10.29
CA MET A 59 -1.38 -18.28 9.23
C MET A 59 -0.05 -18.95 8.92
N CYS A 60 1.07 -18.24 9.12
CA CYS A 60 2.33 -18.71 8.59
C CYS A 60 3.31 -19.28 9.61
N ARG A 61 3.14 -19.09 10.93
CA ARG A 61 4.13 -19.49 11.99
C ARG A 61 5.58 -19.08 11.67
N CYS A 62 5.78 -18.17 10.73
CA CYS A 62 7.05 -17.75 10.15
C CYS A 62 7.01 -16.24 9.96
N SER A 63 8.19 -15.61 9.86
CA SER A 63 8.25 -14.18 9.57
C SER A 63 7.57 -13.85 8.21
N THR A 64 6.96 -12.67 8.08
CA THR A 64 6.35 -12.21 6.83
C THR A 64 7.33 -12.25 5.64
N ARG A 65 8.63 -12.04 5.93
CA ARG A 65 9.70 -12.14 4.94
C ARG A 65 9.91 -13.57 4.44
N THR A 66 9.84 -14.56 5.33
CA THR A 66 9.92 -15.98 4.98
C THR A 66 8.77 -16.40 4.07
N VAL A 67 7.55 -15.99 4.42
CA VAL A 67 6.33 -16.29 3.64
C VAL A 67 6.42 -15.72 2.24
N ARG A 68 6.80 -14.43 2.13
CA ARG A 68 6.98 -13.78 0.84
C ARG A 68 8.05 -14.47 0.00
N GLY A 69 9.15 -14.89 0.62
CA GLY A 69 10.21 -15.65 -0.06
C GLY A 69 9.69 -16.96 -0.64
N GLN A 70 9.02 -17.78 0.17
CA GLN A 70 8.46 -19.06 -0.25
C GLN A 70 7.40 -18.91 -1.35
N LEU A 71 6.53 -17.89 -1.28
CA LEU A 71 5.53 -17.63 -2.31
C LEU A 71 6.18 -17.26 -3.64
N LEU A 72 7.21 -16.40 -3.62
CA LEU A 72 7.91 -15.99 -4.83
C LEU A 72 8.71 -17.13 -5.46
N ASP A 73 9.35 -17.98 -4.65
CA ASP A 73 10.08 -19.16 -5.10
C ASP A 73 9.17 -20.17 -5.82
N ARG A 74 7.94 -20.32 -5.32
CA ARG A 74 6.86 -21.08 -5.96
C ARG A 74 6.17 -20.35 -7.12
N GLY A 75 6.65 -19.17 -7.51
CA GLY A 75 6.10 -18.38 -8.61
C GLY A 75 4.76 -17.68 -8.31
N LEU A 76 4.26 -17.74 -7.08
CA LEU A 76 3.01 -17.11 -6.67
C LEU A 76 3.22 -15.61 -6.42
N ARG A 77 2.65 -14.79 -7.30
CA ARG A 77 2.67 -13.32 -7.21
C ARG A 77 1.29 -12.80 -6.81
N SER A 78 1.25 -11.70 -6.07
CA SER A 78 0.01 -11.01 -5.77
C SER A 78 -0.48 -10.24 -7.00
N TYR A 79 -1.72 -10.50 -7.44
CA TYR A 79 -2.40 -9.74 -8.48
C TYR A 79 -3.64 -9.05 -7.90
N LYS A 80 -3.97 -7.86 -8.42
CA LYS A 80 -5.26 -7.23 -8.11
C LYS A 80 -6.34 -7.90 -8.94
N VAL A 81 -7.38 -8.41 -8.28
CA VAL A 81 -8.58 -8.92 -8.96
C VAL A 81 -9.21 -7.78 -9.77
N VAL A 82 -9.48 -8.04 -11.05
CA VAL A 82 -10.28 -7.14 -11.89
C VAL A 82 -11.67 -7.03 -11.29
N LYS A 83 -12.26 -5.83 -11.26
CA LYS A 83 -13.62 -5.62 -10.77
C LYS A 83 -14.61 -6.36 -11.67
N LYS A 84 -14.95 -7.58 -11.29
CA LYS A 84 -15.95 -8.41 -11.97
C LYS A 84 -17.34 -7.95 -11.54
N PRO A 85 -18.29 -7.73 -12.47
CA PRO A 85 -19.66 -7.48 -12.09
C PRO A 85 -20.20 -8.69 -11.32
N LEU A 86 -21.07 -8.42 -10.35
CA LEU A 86 -21.79 -9.46 -9.62
C LEU A 86 -22.81 -10.09 -10.57
N ILE A 87 -22.49 -11.30 -11.03
CA ILE A 87 -23.35 -12.06 -11.95
C ILE A 87 -24.20 -13.04 -11.14
N ASN A 88 -25.51 -13.03 -11.37
CA ASN A 88 -26.43 -14.01 -10.79
C ASN A 88 -26.37 -15.32 -11.60
N GLU A 89 -26.70 -16.46 -10.99
CA GLU A 89 -26.72 -17.78 -11.63
C GLU A 89 -27.55 -17.80 -12.92
N ARG A 90 -28.70 -17.12 -12.93
CA ARG A 90 -29.52 -16.97 -14.15
C ARG A 90 -28.76 -16.26 -15.29
N GLN A 91 -27.99 -15.24 -14.97
CA GLN A 91 -27.17 -14.50 -15.93
C GLN A 91 -25.95 -15.32 -16.37
N ARG A 92 -25.37 -16.11 -15.46
CA ARG A 92 -24.26 -17.04 -15.76
C ARG A 92 -24.67 -18.10 -16.77
N LEU A 93 -25.81 -18.76 -16.52
CA LEU A 93 -26.36 -19.78 -17.42
C LEU A 93 -26.71 -19.19 -18.79
N ALA A 94 -27.29 -18.00 -18.82
CA ALA A 94 -27.52 -17.29 -20.07
C ALA A 94 -26.18 -17.04 -20.79
N GLN A 95 -25.18 -16.46 -20.14
CA GLN A 95 -23.88 -16.22 -20.80
C GLN A 95 -23.22 -17.49 -21.32
N CYS A 96 -23.34 -18.61 -20.61
CA CYS A 96 -22.86 -19.91 -21.09
C CYS A 96 -23.63 -20.42 -22.33
N CYS A 97 -24.93 -20.13 -22.47
CA CYS A 97 -25.70 -20.53 -23.64
C CYS A 97 -25.59 -19.58 -24.85
N TRP A 98 -25.10 -18.34 -24.63
CA TRP A 98 -24.82 -17.37 -25.71
C TRP A 98 -23.37 -17.41 -26.21
N GLY A 99 -22.46 -18.11 -25.52
CA GLY A 99 -21.10 -18.33 -26.02
C GLY A 99 -21.13 -19.29 -27.22
N PRO A 100 -20.46 -18.99 -28.34
CA PRO A 100 -20.43 -19.91 -29.46
C PRO A 100 -19.86 -21.25 -29.00
N SER A 101 -20.61 -22.32 -29.24
CA SER A 101 -20.16 -23.69 -29.24
C SER A 101 -19.12 -23.87 -30.35
N THR A 102 -17.93 -23.32 -30.17
CA THR A 102 -16.81 -23.52 -31.10
C THR A 102 -16.07 -24.76 -30.67
N GLN A 103 -16.59 -25.93 -31.04
CA GLN A 103 -15.83 -27.18 -31.21
C GLN A 103 -16.75 -28.28 -31.77
N GLU A 104 -17.25 -28.08 -32.99
CA GLU A 104 -17.78 -29.19 -33.80
C GLU A 104 -17.55 -28.96 -35.30
N LEU A 105 -16.39 -28.39 -35.65
CA LEU A 105 -15.86 -28.37 -37.01
C LEU A 105 -14.33 -28.43 -36.91
N ASP A 106 -13.79 -29.64 -36.85
CA ASP A 106 -12.42 -30.00 -37.28
C ASP A 106 -12.25 -31.53 -37.20
N SER A 107 -12.97 -32.26 -38.05
CA SER A 107 -12.71 -33.69 -38.30
C SER A 107 -13.08 -34.16 -39.72
N GLN A 108 -13.43 -33.24 -40.64
CA GLN A 108 -13.66 -33.56 -42.06
C GLN A 108 -12.86 -32.63 -42.97
N GLU A 109 -11.54 -32.56 -42.79
CA GLU A 109 -10.61 -31.99 -43.81
C GLU A 109 -9.30 -32.78 -43.85
N LEU A 110 -9.34 -34.10 -43.64
CA LEU A 110 -8.18 -35.00 -43.83
C LEU A 110 -8.52 -36.26 -44.64
N GLU A 111 -9.55 -36.22 -45.49
CA GLU A 111 -9.86 -37.35 -46.39
C GLU A 111 -10.24 -36.93 -47.82
N GLU A 112 -9.85 -35.73 -48.28
CA GLU A 112 -9.96 -35.37 -49.72
C GLU A 112 -8.65 -34.85 -50.34
N ASP A 113 -7.49 -35.15 -49.74
CA ASP A 113 -6.16 -34.91 -50.35
C ASP A 113 -5.45 -36.22 -50.76
N SER A 114 -6.23 -37.28 -51.02
CA SER A 114 -5.69 -38.58 -51.46
C SER A 114 -6.11 -39.01 -52.87
N TRP A 115 -6.88 -38.21 -53.63
CA TRP A 115 -7.30 -38.59 -54.99
C TRP A 115 -7.45 -37.39 -55.95
N VAL A 116 -6.35 -36.71 -56.30
CA VAL A 116 -6.15 -36.23 -57.67
C VAL A 116 -4.67 -36.42 -58.03
N ARG A 117 -4.41 -37.47 -58.80
CA ARG A 117 -3.18 -37.72 -59.56
C ARG A 117 -3.54 -37.61 -61.03
#